data_AF-A0A1G9U2Y4-F1
#
_entry.id   AF-A0A1G9U2Y4-F1
#
_cell.length_a   1.000
_cell.length_b   1.000
_cell.length_c   1.000
_cell.angle_alpha   90.00
_cell.angle_beta   90.00
_cell.angle_gamma   90.00
#
_symmetry.space_group_name_H-M   'P 1'
#
loop_
_entity.id
_entity.type
_entity.pdbx_description
1 polymer ?
#
loop_
_entity_poly.entity_id
_entity_poly.type
_entity_poly.pdbx_seq_one_letter_code
_entity_poly.pdbx_strand_id
1 'polypeptide(L)'
;MRLSPAYVQPIASDDVADAMTDVALADPVNGTIEIAGPERSRLSDLVARYLRAMGDNRKVEPDREARYFGALLEDGSLVSDNNPRLGRITFEEWFATAPRK
;
A
#
# COMPACT_ATOMS: atom_id res chain seq x y z
N MET A 1 12.27 15.12 2.94
CA MET A 1 11.38 14.55 3.97
C MET A 1 11.90 13.17 4.34
N ARG A 2 11.76 12.78 5.61
CA ARG A 2 12.23 11.49 6.12
C ARG A 2 11.04 10.56 6.30
N LEU A 3 11.15 9.32 5.81
CA LEU A 3 10.09 8.32 5.88
C LEU A 3 10.66 6.98 6.32
N SER A 4 9.85 6.19 7.02
CA SER A 4 10.21 4.83 7.40
C SER A 4 10.53 3.99 6.15
N PRO A 5 11.58 3.15 6.18
CA PRO A 5 11.87 2.17 5.14
C PRO A 5 11.06 0.87 5.27
N ALA A 6 10.12 0.77 6.23
CA ALA A 6 9.28 -0.41 6.41
C ALA A 6 8.49 -0.75 5.14
N TYR A 7 8.13 -2.03 4.98
CA TYR A 7 7.34 -2.46 3.84
C TYR A 7 5.89 -2.01 3.98
N VAL A 8 5.31 -1.68 2.84
CA VAL A 8 3.89 -1.47 2.59
C VAL A 8 3.48 -2.28 1.38
N GLN A 9 2.20 -2.61 1.26
CA GLN A 9 1.66 -3.36 0.14
C GLN A 9 0.41 -2.66 -0.42
N PRO A 10 0.58 -1.57 -1.18
CA PRO A 10 -0.50 -0.65 -1.54
C PRO A 10 -1.54 -1.34 -2.43
N ILE A 11 -2.81 -1.27 -2.03
CA ILE A 11 -3.96 -1.81 -2.77
C ILE A 11 -4.77 -0.68 -3.39
N ALA A 12 -5.21 -0.85 -4.65
CA ALA A 12 -6.11 0.09 -5.31
C ALA A 12 -7.53 -0.01 -4.71
N SER A 13 -8.26 1.11 -4.66
CA SER A 13 -9.63 1.12 -4.14
C SER A 13 -10.58 0.21 -4.92
N ASP A 14 -10.37 0.04 -6.23
CA ASP A 14 -11.16 -0.86 -7.07
C ASP A 14 -10.96 -2.32 -6.65
N ASP A 15 -9.73 -2.74 -6.36
CA ASP A 15 -9.44 -4.09 -5.84
C ASP A 15 -10.06 -4.32 -4.45
N VAL A 16 -10.11 -3.28 -3.60
CA VAL A 16 -10.81 -3.34 -2.30
C VAL A 16 -12.32 -3.54 -2.52
N ALA A 17 -12.91 -2.82 -3.49
CA ALA A 17 -14.33 -2.92 -3.80
C ALA A 17 -14.70 -4.30 -4.37
N ASP A 18 -13.87 -4.84 -5.27
CA ASP A 18 -14.01 -6.20 -5.79
C ASP A 18 -13.98 -7.22 -4.65
N ALA A 19 -12.96 -7.16 -3.78
CA ALA A 19 -12.84 -8.08 -2.65
C ALA A 19 -14.01 -7.97 -1.66
N MET A 20 -14.49 -6.76 -1.38
CA MET A 20 -15.66 -6.53 -0.53
C MET A 20 -16.93 -7.12 -1.15
N THR A 21 -17.12 -6.97 -2.47
CA THR A 21 -18.26 -7.52 -3.20
C THR A 21 -18.29 -9.04 -3.11
N ASP A 22 -17.14 -9.70 -3.32
CA ASP A 22 -17.02 -11.14 -3.19
C ASP A 22 -17.36 -11.62 -1.77
N VAL A 23 -16.89 -10.91 -0.74
CA VAL A 23 -17.14 -11.27 0.66
C VAL A 23 -18.60 -11.06 1.04
N ALA A 24 -19.22 -9.98 0.57
CA ALA A 24 -20.62 -9.67 0.89
C ALA A 24 -21.61 -10.66 0.26
N LEU A 25 -21.25 -11.29 -0.86
CA LEU A 25 -22.08 -12.27 -1.56
C LEU A 25 -21.84 -13.72 -1.14
N ALA A 26 -20.77 -14.00 -0.40
CA ALA A 26 -20.39 -15.33 0.06
C ALA A 26 -21.05 -15.70 1.39
N ASP A 27 -20.96 -16.98 1.74
CA ASP A 27 -21.32 -17.45 3.09
C ASP A 27 -20.41 -16.78 4.15
N PRO A 28 -20.96 -16.50 5.36
CA PRO A 28 -20.20 -15.85 6.42
C PRO A 28 -19.01 -16.70 6.86
N VAL A 29 -17.82 -16.11 6.82
CA VAL A 29 -16.56 -16.79 7.17
C VAL A 29 -16.27 -16.83 8.66
N ASN A 30 -17.00 -16.04 9.48
CA ASN A 30 -16.79 -15.90 10.93
C ASN A 30 -15.31 -15.68 11.30
N GLY A 31 -14.61 -14.84 10.53
CA GLY A 31 -13.19 -14.60 10.67
C GLY A 31 -12.74 -13.38 9.87
N THR A 32 -11.43 -13.17 9.84
CA THR A 32 -10.80 -12.05 9.12
C THR A 32 -10.28 -12.52 7.77
N ILE A 33 -10.58 -11.75 6.72
CA ILE A 33 -9.96 -11.90 5.41
C ILE A 33 -9.01 -10.72 5.24
N GLU A 34 -7.74 -11.04 5.05
CA GLU A 34 -6.70 -10.06 4.76
C GLU A 34 -6.65 -9.81 3.25
N ILE A 35 -6.54 -8.55 2.85
CA ILE A 35 -6.38 -8.13 1.45
C ILE A 35 -5.15 -7.24 1.33
N ALA A 36 -4.46 -7.31 0.19
CA ALA A 36 -3.29 -6.48 -0.06
C ALA A 36 -3.11 -6.22 -1.55
N GLY A 37 -2.32 -5.22 -1.91
CA GLY A 37 -1.96 -4.97 -3.30
C GLY A 37 -1.10 -6.07 -3.91
N PRO A 38 -0.92 -6.07 -5.24
CA PRO A 38 -0.14 -7.10 -5.92
C PRO A 38 1.34 -7.11 -5.51
N GLU A 39 1.89 -5.97 -5.05
CA GLU A 39 3.33 -5.80 -4.86
C GLU A 39 3.69 -5.14 -3.52
N ARG A 40 4.72 -5.66 -2.86
CA ARG A 40 5.34 -5.01 -1.68
C ARG A 40 6.35 -3.95 -2.13
N SER A 41 6.44 -2.85 -1.39
CA SER A 41 7.46 -1.81 -1.58
C SER A 41 7.86 -1.21 -0.24
N ARG A 42 9.05 -0.62 -0.14
CA ARG A 42 9.37 0.23 1.01
C ARG A 42 8.54 1.51 0.92
N LEU A 43 8.01 1.97 2.06
CA LEU A 43 7.20 3.20 2.10
C LEU A 43 7.97 4.40 1.52
N SER A 44 9.25 4.55 1.86
CA SER A 44 10.13 5.57 1.29
C SER A 44 10.16 5.53 -0.24
N ASP A 45 10.22 4.34 -0.83
CA ASP A 45 10.44 4.16 -2.25
C ASP A 45 9.14 4.37 -3.02
N LEU A 46 8.01 3.91 -2.48
CA LEU A 46 6.69 4.18 -3.03
C LEU A 46 6.41 5.69 -3.09
N VAL A 47 6.67 6.43 -2.00
CA VAL A 47 6.47 7.88 -1.98
C VAL A 47 7.45 8.60 -2.91
N ALA A 48 8.71 8.16 -2.98
CA ALA A 48 9.68 8.72 -3.91
C ALA A 48 9.26 8.53 -5.37
N ARG A 49 8.73 7.36 -5.73
CA ARG A 49 8.17 7.06 -7.06
C ARG A 49 6.98 7.98 -7.36
N TYR A 50 6.05 8.11 -6.43
CA TYR A 50 4.88 8.99 -6.57
C TYR A 50 5.27 10.45 -6.79
N LEU A 51 6.16 11.01 -5.95
CA LEU A 51 6.61 12.40 -6.08
C LEU A 51 7.28 12.65 -7.43
N ARG A 52 8.14 11.72 -7.87
CA ARG A 52 8.78 11.81 -9.19
C ARG A 52 7.77 11.81 -10.32
N ALA A 53 6.77 10.92 -10.26
CA ALA A 53 5.74 10.81 -11.28
C ALA A 53 4.84 12.06 -11.33
N MET A 54 4.68 12.76 -10.21
CA MET A 54 3.99 14.05 -10.12
C MET A 54 4.87 15.28 -10.48
N GLY A 55 6.16 15.09 -10.80
CA GLY A 55 7.09 16.20 -11.05
C GLY A 55 7.47 17.00 -9.80
N ASP A 56 7.29 16.41 -8.61
CA ASP A 56 7.62 17.03 -7.34
C ASP A 56 9.08 16.72 -6.95
N ASN A 57 9.86 17.78 -6.69
CA ASN A 57 11.29 17.71 -6.42
C ASN A 57 11.65 17.48 -4.94
N ARG A 58 10.66 17.27 -4.06
CA ARG A 58 10.93 16.92 -2.65
C ARG A 58 11.69 15.60 -2.58
N LYS A 59 12.85 15.62 -1.93
CA LYS A 59 13.66 14.41 -1.69
C LYS A 59 13.06 13.57 -0.57
N VAL A 60 13.04 12.25 -0.76
CA VAL A 60 12.68 11.28 0.27
C VAL A 60 13.95 10.60 0.76
N GLU A 61 14.16 10.64 2.07
CA GLU A 61 15.28 9.98 2.75
C GLU A 61 14.72 8.84 3.61
N PRO A 62 15.11 7.58 3.36
CA PRO A 62 14.75 6.48 4.24
C PRO A 62 15.39 6.66 5.61
N ASP A 63 14.58 6.63 6.67
CA ASP A 63 15.02 6.83 8.06
C ASP A 63 14.28 5.86 8.98
N ARG A 64 15.03 4.98 9.65
CA ARG A 64 14.46 3.96 10.57
C ARG A 64 13.85 4.58 11.83
N GLU A 65 14.25 5.79 12.20
CA GLU A 65 13.71 6.52 13.35
C GLU A 65 12.49 7.38 12.97
N ALA A 66 12.19 7.52 11.67
CA ALA A 66 11.01 8.24 11.22
C ALA A 66 9.74 7.50 11.62
N ARG A 67 8.88 8.17 12.38
CA ARG A 67 7.64 7.62 12.91
C ARG A 67 6.51 7.67 11.89
N TYR A 68 5.76 6.58 11.80
CA TYR A 68 4.51 6.49 11.04
C TYR A 68 3.33 6.68 12.00
N PHE A 69 2.65 7.82 11.90
CA PHE A 69 1.59 8.23 12.83
C PHE A 69 1.99 8.07 14.31
N GLY A 70 3.23 8.46 14.65
CA GLY A 70 3.76 8.39 16.01
C GLY A 70 4.37 7.04 16.40
N ALA A 71 4.16 5.97 15.63
CA ALA A 71 4.76 4.66 15.88
C ALA A 71 6.11 4.49 15.16
N LEU A 72 7.07 3.81 15.81
CA LEU A 72 8.23 3.26 15.11
C LEU A 72 7.80 1.92 14.49
N LEU A 73 8.11 1.73 13.21
CA LEU A 73 7.72 0.53 12.48
C LEU A 73 8.86 -0.48 12.42
N GLU A 74 8.49 -1.75 12.51
CA GLU A 74 9.32 -2.86 12.03
C GLU A 74 9.06 -3.10 10.54
N ASP A 75 9.93 -3.88 9.88
CA ASP A 75 9.87 -4.07 8.42
C ASP A 75 8.50 -4.61 7.94
N GLY A 76 7.84 -5.47 8.72
CA GLY A 76 6.56 -6.09 8.39
C GLY A 76 5.31 -5.36 8.91
N SER A 77 5.45 -4.26 9.65
CA SER A 77 4.33 -3.69 10.41
C SER A 77 3.12 -3.23 9.59
N LEU A 78 3.29 -2.96 8.29
CA LEU A 78 2.23 -2.47 7.39
C LEU A 78 1.95 -3.42 6.22
N VAL A 79 2.34 -4.69 6.36
CA VAL A 79 2.02 -5.74 5.38
C VAL A 79 1.37 -6.92 6.08
N SER A 80 0.48 -7.60 5.36
CA SER A 80 -0.09 -8.84 5.85
C SER A 80 0.86 -10.00 5.55
N ASP A 81 1.21 -10.76 6.57
CA ASP A 81 1.96 -12.02 6.42
C ASP A 81 1.02 -13.25 6.40
N ASN A 82 -0.29 -13.03 6.50
CA ASN A 82 -1.31 -14.08 6.58
C ASN A 82 -1.86 -14.49 5.20
N ASN A 83 -0.99 -14.57 4.19
CA ASN A 83 -1.35 -14.92 2.81
C ASN A 83 -2.58 -14.13 2.30
N PRO A 84 -2.49 -12.78 2.22
CA PRO A 84 -3.63 -11.95 1.86
C PRO A 84 -4.13 -12.28 0.45
N ARG A 85 -5.42 -12.04 0.20
CA ARG A 85 -5.93 -11.99 -1.17
C ARG A 85 -5.29 -10.79 -1.86
N LEU A 86 -4.60 -11.05 -2.96
CA LEU A 86 -3.89 -10.01 -3.70
C LEU A 86 -4.82 -9.36 -4.72
N GLY A 87 -4.85 -8.03 -4.69
CA GLY A 87 -5.38 -7.21 -5.77
C GLY A 87 -4.56 -7.39 -7.06
N ARG A 88 -5.08 -6.88 -8.17
CA ARG A 88 -4.47 -7.02 -9.49
C ARG A 88 -3.82 -5.72 -10.00
N ILE A 89 -4.23 -4.56 -9.48
CA ILE A 89 -3.80 -3.27 -9.99
C ILE A 89 -2.49 -2.84 -9.31
N THR A 90 -1.42 -2.76 -10.08
CA THR A 90 -0.12 -2.26 -9.62
C THR A 90 -0.14 -0.75 -9.36
N PHE A 91 0.87 -0.23 -8.67
CA PHE A 91 1.00 1.21 -8.47
C PHE A 91 1.08 1.96 -9.80
N GLU A 92 1.85 1.44 -10.76
CA GLU A 92 2.07 2.02 -12.07
C GLU A 92 0.79 2.05 -12.91
N GLU A 93 0.00 0.98 -12.90
CA GLU A 93 -1.31 0.93 -13.57
C GLU A 93 -2.31 1.90 -12.94
N TRP A 94 -2.42 1.89 -11.62
CA TRP A 94 -3.27 2.83 -10.89
C TRP A 94 -2.88 4.28 -11.17
N PHE A 95 -1.58 4.60 -11.17
CA PHE A 95 -1.11 5.96 -11.40
C PHE A 95 -1.41 6.44 -12.83
N ALA A 96 -1.39 5.54 -13.82
CA ALA A 96 -1.72 5.86 -15.21
C ALA A 96 -3.19 6.21 -15.41
N THR A 97 -4.10 5.65 -14.61
CA THR A 97 -5.55 5.87 -14.70
C THR A 97 -6.08 6.88 -13.67
N ALA A 98 -5.30 7.19 -12.64
CA ALA A 98 -5.70 8.10 -11.58
C ALA A 98 -5.92 9.53 -12.13
N PRO A 99 -7.05 10.17 -11.80
CA PRO A 99 -7.28 11.56 -12.19
C PRO A 99 -6.23 12.45 -11.53
N ARG A 100 -5.47 13.19 -12.36
CA ARG A 100 -4.51 14.20 -11.89
C ARG A 100 -5.29 15.38 -11.31
N LYS A 101 -5.15 15.63 -10.01
CA LYS A 101 -5.63 16.84 -9.34
C LYS A 101 -4.51 17.85 -9.16
#